data_AF-A0A940ALP8-F1
#
_entry.id   AF-A0A940ALP8-F1
#
_cell.length_a   1.000
_cell.length_b   1.000
_cell.length_c   1.000
_cell.angle_alpha   90.00
_cell.angle_beta   90.00
_cell.angle_gamma   90.00
#
_symmetry.space_group_name_H-M   'P 1'
#
loop_
_entity.id
_entity.type
_entity.pdbx_description
1 polymer ?
#
loop_
_entity_poly.entity_id
_entity_poly.type
_entity_poly.pdbx_seq_one_letter_code
_entity_poly.pdbx_strand_id
1 'polypeptide(L)'
;MFFSSHNDDVAFVSHASGLLEVEGKGPLCAEDTDVTPFGDKGWADEFSYLKICPGVTAIGPGFLEAFPGMQVLELPRTVEAVDESEAAIGFLRKRRVLVRGAFDSFAEDFARRHGLDFLHADIYLACDRDERRQSNTFITLRFFRNGSADLHYDEYSPGSSAGNWGGGVCTTDLPRNFYRGCSLEAFAGHFSEDLREALMQNEELALFLEKVQGRKSVAEPERRGRRR
;
A
#
# COMPACT_ATOMS: atom_id res chain seq x y z
N MET A 1 8.79 -7.77 -14.64
CA MET A 1 9.85 -7.53 -13.64
C MET A 1 11.05 -6.98 -14.39
N PHE A 2 11.66 -5.93 -13.86
CA PHE A 2 12.81 -5.23 -14.42
C PHE A 2 13.89 -5.11 -13.33
N PHE A 3 15.14 -4.95 -13.71
CA PHE A 3 16.26 -4.83 -12.78
C PHE A 3 17.04 -3.56 -13.09
N SER A 4 17.45 -2.84 -12.05
CA SER A 4 18.36 -1.71 -12.18
C SER A 4 19.67 -2.19 -12.82
N SER A 5 20.17 -1.42 -13.78
CA SER A 5 21.48 -1.66 -14.40
C SER A 5 22.63 -1.12 -13.53
N HIS A 6 22.29 -0.35 -12.49
CA HIS A 6 23.25 0.30 -11.59
C HIS A 6 23.41 -0.44 -10.27
N ASN A 7 22.33 -1.08 -9.79
CA ASN A 7 22.27 -1.71 -8.49
C ASN A 7 21.55 -3.06 -8.56
N ASP A 8 22.31 -4.14 -8.42
CA ASP A 8 21.80 -5.52 -8.51
C ASP A 8 20.77 -5.87 -7.41
N ASP A 9 20.73 -5.10 -6.32
CA ASP A 9 19.74 -5.27 -5.26
C ASP A 9 18.39 -4.59 -5.55
N VAL A 10 18.28 -3.79 -6.63
CA VAL A 10 17.07 -3.03 -6.98
C VAL A 10 16.30 -3.71 -8.11
N ALA A 11 15.05 -4.06 -7.81
CA ALA A 11 14.13 -4.69 -8.75
C ALA A 11 12.79 -3.96 -8.81
N PHE A 12 12.17 -3.99 -9.99
CA PHE A 12 10.90 -3.35 -10.27
C PHE A 12 9.87 -4.41 -10.71
N VAL A 13 8.80 -4.55 -9.94
CA VAL A 13 7.73 -5.52 -10.22
C VAL A 13 6.51 -4.77 -10.75
N SER A 14 6.27 -4.91 -12.06
CA SER A 14 5.11 -4.32 -12.73
C SER A 14 3.89 -5.22 -12.58
N HIS A 15 2.77 -4.61 -12.20
CA HIS A 15 1.45 -5.24 -12.13
C HIS A 15 0.52 -4.63 -13.19
N ALA A 16 -0.41 -5.45 -13.69
CA ALA A 16 -1.34 -5.06 -14.77
C ALA A 16 -2.25 -3.86 -14.44
N SER A 17 -2.32 -3.44 -13.16
CA SER A 17 -3.09 -2.29 -12.68
C SER A 17 -2.39 -0.94 -12.83
N GLY A 18 -1.16 -0.90 -13.36
CA GLY A 18 -0.33 0.31 -13.38
C GLY A 18 0.37 0.60 -12.04
N LEU A 19 0.40 -0.41 -11.15
CA LEU A 19 1.23 -0.46 -9.96
C LEU A 19 2.62 -0.96 -10.31
N LEU A 20 3.63 -0.25 -9.82
CA LEU A 20 5.03 -0.65 -9.84
C LEU A 20 5.54 -0.78 -8.41
N GLU A 21 5.90 -1.99 -8.00
CA GLU A 21 6.62 -2.22 -6.75
C GLU A 21 8.12 -2.06 -6.97
N VAL A 22 8.80 -1.34 -6.08
CA VAL A 22 10.24 -1.13 -6.10
C VAL A 22 10.85 -1.83 -4.89
N GLU A 23 11.51 -2.94 -5.15
CA GLU A 23 12.29 -3.70 -4.18
C GLU A 23 13.73 -3.20 -4.19
N GLY A 24 14.36 -3.14 -3.02
CA GLY A 24 15.69 -2.60 -2.89
C GLY A 24 16.21 -2.63 -1.47
N LYS A 25 17.51 -2.41 -1.31
CA LYS A 25 18.17 -2.24 -0.02
C LYS A 25 18.96 -0.93 0.01
N GLY A 26 18.69 -0.10 1.01
CA GLY A 26 19.37 1.18 1.18
C GLY A 26 18.74 2.31 0.33
N PRO A 27 19.50 3.35 -0.01
CA PRO A 27 18.98 4.49 -0.77
C PRO A 27 18.81 4.15 -2.27
N LEU A 28 17.78 4.73 -2.88
CA LEU A 28 17.57 4.73 -4.33
C LEU A 28 18.09 6.02 -4.95
N CYS A 29 18.62 5.97 -6.18
CA CYS A 29 19.03 7.14 -6.95
C CYS A 29 18.49 7.11 -8.38
N ALA A 30 18.54 8.23 -9.11
CA ALA A 30 17.97 8.33 -10.46
C ALA A 30 18.51 7.25 -11.42
N GLU A 31 19.79 6.90 -11.29
CA GLU A 31 20.47 5.89 -12.09
C GLU A 31 19.85 4.50 -11.92
N ASP A 32 19.17 4.22 -10.80
CA ASP A 32 18.48 2.94 -10.60
C ASP A 32 17.31 2.71 -11.55
N THR A 33 16.82 3.78 -12.19
CA THR A 33 15.70 3.71 -13.14
C THR A 33 16.13 3.30 -14.56
N ASP A 34 17.43 3.17 -14.79
CA ASP A 34 17.98 2.61 -16.02
C ASP A 34 17.92 1.07 -15.96
N VAL A 35 16.94 0.47 -16.62
CA VAL A 35 16.59 -0.96 -16.43
C VAL A 35 16.86 -1.84 -17.65
N THR A 36 17.22 -3.09 -17.41
CA THR A 36 17.37 -4.12 -18.46
C THR A 36 16.11 -4.99 -18.61
N PRO A 37 15.74 -5.43 -19.84
CA PRO A 37 16.36 -5.15 -21.14
C PRO A 37 15.82 -3.88 -21.85
N PHE A 38 15.05 -3.04 -21.14
CA PHE A 38 14.26 -1.99 -21.78
C PHE A 38 15.01 -0.68 -22.05
N GLY A 39 16.17 -0.45 -21.41
CA GLY A 39 17.03 0.73 -21.64
C GLY A 39 16.26 2.06 -21.59
N ASP A 40 16.65 3.00 -22.47
CA ASP A 40 16.10 4.38 -22.62
C ASP A 40 14.63 4.49 -23.05
N LYS A 41 13.87 3.39 -23.11
CA LYS A 41 12.45 3.47 -23.49
C LYS A 41 11.64 3.96 -22.29
N GLY A 42 10.63 4.81 -22.52
CA GLY A 42 9.74 5.38 -21.50
C GLY A 42 8.84 4.36 -20.77
N TRP A 43 9.43 3.27 -20.29
CA TRP A 43 8.78 2.20 -19.55
C TRP A 43 8.14 2.77 -18.27
N ALA A 44 8.77 3.75 -17.64
CA ALA A 44 8.28 4.40 -16.43
C ALA A 44 6.98 5.23 -16.64
N ASP A 45 6.63 5.57 -17.89
CA ASP A 45 5.48 6.43 -18.21
C ASP A 45 4.14 5.73 -17.93
N GLU A 46 4.10 4.40 -17.92
CA GLU A 46 2.87 3.61 -17.78
C GLU A 46 2.41 3.46 -16.32
N PHE A 47 3.26 3.82 -15.35
CA PHE A 47 2.99 3.62 -13.93
C PHE A 47 2.42 4.87 -13.28
N SER A 48 1.26 4.71 -12.67
CA SER A 48 0.58 5.76 -11.92
C SER A 48 0.68 5.56 -10.41
N TYR A 49 1.05 4.36 -9.97
CA TYR A 49 1.25 4.00 -8.57
C TYR A 49 2.64 3.43 -8.40
N LEU A 50 3.48 4.12 -7.63
CA LEU A 50 4.78 3.63 -7.20
C LEU A 50 4.70 3.18 -5.74
N LYS A 51 5.00 1.91 -5.47
CA LYS A 51 5.07 1.36 -4.12
C LYS A 51 6.51 0.99 -3.80
N ILE A 52 7.10 1.67 -2.83
CA ILE A 52 8.44 1.35 -2.35
C ILE A 52 8.32 0.24 -1.31
N CYS A 53 9.07 -0.84 -1.48
CA CYS A 53 9.02 -1.99 -0.58
C CYS A 53 9.97 -1.80 0.62
N PRO A 54 9.69 -2.44 1.78
CA PRO A 54 10.58 -2.42 2.93
C PRO A 54 12.01 -2.86 2.58
N GLY A 55 13.00 -2.15 3.13
CA GLY A 55 14.42 -2.35 2.84
C GLY A 55 15.08 -1.14 2.21
N VAL A 56 14.29 -0.36 1.45
CA VAL A 56 14.69 0.97 0.96
C VAL A 56 14.67 1.97 2.13
N THR A 57 15.73 2.77 2.25
CA THR A 57 15.91 3.72 3.36
C THR A 57 15.81 5.18 2.94
N ALA A 58 16.07 5.52 1.68
CA ALA A 58 15.92 6.87 1.17
C ALA A 58 15.62 6.90 -0.33
N ILE A 59 15.04 8.01 -0.80
CA ILE A 59 14.82 8.28 -2.21
C ILE A 59 15.60 9.53 -2.60
N GLY A 60 16.64 9.35 -3.42
CA GLY A 60 17.53 10.41 -3.85
C GLY A 60 16.96 11.28 -4.97
N PRO A 61 17.69 12.36 -5.33
CA PRO A 61 17.26 13.31 -6.35
C PRO A 61 17.04 12.65 -7.71
N GLY A 62 16.00 13.09 -8.43
CA GLY A 62 15.70 12.65 -9.79
C GLY A 62 15.01 11.28 -9.90
N PHE A 63 14.97 10.48 -8.84
CA PHE A 63 14.34 9.15 -8.86
C PHE A 63 12.83 9.24 -9.08
N LEU A 64 12.14 10.13 -8.37
CA LEU A 64 10.67 10.25 -8.49
C LEU A 64 10.25 10.88 -9.82
N GLU A 65 11.07 11.79 -10.34
CA GLU A 65 10.85 12.49 -11.60
C GLU A 65 10.97 11.57 -12.81
N ALA A 66 11.68 10.45 -12.67
CA ALA A 66 11.75 9.39 -13.68
C ALA A 66 10.38 8.73 -13.93
N PHE A 67 9.40 8.90 -13.04
CA PHE A 67 8.05 8.36 -13.17
C PHE A 67 7.03 9.48 -13.46
N PRO A 68 6.99 10.05 -14.67
CA PRO A 68 6.11 11.18 -14.98
C PRO A 68 4.63 10.79 -14.98
N GLY A 69 4.25 9.52 -14.95
CA GLY A 69 2.86 9.07 -14.78
C GLY A 69 2.37 9.11 -13.32
N MET A 70 3.28 9.24 -12.34
CA MET A 70 2.98 8.95 -10.93
C MET A 70 1.93 9.88 -10.32
N GLN A 71 0.92 9.26 -9.70
CA GLN A 71 -0.17 9.89 -8.95
C GLN A 71 -0.23 9.40 -7.50
N VAL A 72 0.32 8.22 -7.22
CA VAL A 72 0.37 7.63 -5.88
C VAL A 72 1.81 7.21 -5.59
N LEU A 73 2.32 7.63 -4.44
CA LEU A 73 3.62 7.22 -3.90
C LEU A 73 3.39 6.55 -2.54
N GLU A 74 3.59 5.25 -2.44
CA GLU A 74 3.53 4.53 -1.18
C GLU A 74 4.94 4.30 -0.62
N LEU A 75 5.15 4.76 0.61
CA LEU A 75 6.42 4.70 1.31
C LEU A 75 6.33 3.77 2.53
N PRO A 76 7.24 2.81 2.68
CA PRO A 76 7.30 1.93 3.83
C PRO A 76 7.92 2.66 5.02
N ARG A 77 7.77 2.10 6.23
CA ARG A 77 8.38 2.66 7.45
C ARG A 77 9.90 2.74 7.41
N THR A 78 10.57 1.95 6.56
CA THR A 78 12.03 1.95 6.44
C THR A 78 12.56 3.19 5.73
N VAL A 79 11.74 3.92 4.97
CA VAL A 79 12.15 5.16 4.31
C VAL A 79 12.17 6.29 5.32
N GLU A 80 13.34 6.91 5.48
CA GLU A 80 13.59 7.99 6.43
C GLU A 80 13.92 9.33 5.74
N ALA A 81 14.14 9.31 4.42
CA ALA A 81 14.43 10.51 3.64
C ALA A 81 13.93 10.39 2.19
N VAL A 82 13.47 11.51 1.63
CA VAL A 82 13.12 11.68 0.22
C VAL A 82 13.71 13.01 -0.23
N ASP A 83 14.15 13.13 -1.47
CA ASP A 83 14.63 14.40 -2.00
C ASP A 83 13.58 15.51 -1.82
N GLU A 84 13.96 16.56 -1.09
CA GLU A 84 13.11 17.71 -0.78
C GLU A 84 13.52 18.95 -1.61
N SER A 85 14.28 18.76 -2.69
CA SER A 85 14.60 19.84 -3.64
C SER A 85 13.33 20.52 -4.19
N GLU A 86 13.43 21.79 -4.58
CA GLU A 86 12.28 22.52 -5.17
C GLU A 86 11.73 21.82 -6.41
N ALA A 87 12.60 21.14 -7.18
CA ALA A 87 12.21 20.37 -8.35
C ALA A 87 11.32 19.17 -7.95
N ALA A 88 11.78 18.35 -6.99
CA ALA A 88 11.05 17.17 -6.53
C ALA A 88 9.71 17.54 -5.87
N ILE A 89 9.72 18.50 -4.94
CA ILE A 89 8.49 18.96 -4.27
C ILE A 89 7.54 19.64 -5.26
N GLY A 90 8.07 20.43 -6.21
CA GLY A 90 7.31 21.04 -7.28
C GLY A 90 6.63 20.01 -8.17
N PHE A 91 7.33 18.93 -8.53
CA PHE A 91 6.80 17.79 -9.29
C PHE A 91 5.63 17.12 -8.54
N LEU A 92 5.82 16.76 -7.27
CA LEU A 92 4.80 16.10 -6.45
C LEU A 92 3.53 16.95 -6.30
N ARG A 93 3.69 18.25 -6.04
CA ARG A 93 2.57 19.19 -5.90
C ARG A 93 1.82 19.40 -7.21
N LYS A 94 2.53 19.62 -8.31
CA LYS A 94 1.94 19.84 -9.64
C LYS A 94 1.04 18.67 -10.05
N ARG A 95 1.43 17.45 -9.68
CA ARG A 95 0.70 16.22 -9.98
C ARG A 95 -0.32 15.83 -8.92
N ARG A 96 -0.37 16.56 -7.80
CA ARG A 96 -1.22 16.24 -6.64
C ARG A 96 -1.02 14.79 -6.20
N VAL A 97 0.25 14.38 -6.09
CA VAL A 97 0.61 13.03 -5.69
C VAL A 97 0.02 12.73 -4.31
N LEU A 98 -0.71 11.63 -4.22
CA LEU A 98 -1.16 11.07 -2.95
C LEU A 98 -0.01 10.29 -2.34
N VAL A 99 0.44 10.71 -1.16
CA VAL A 99 1.40 9.94 -0.37
C VAL A 99 0.65 8.90 0.45
N ARG A 100 1.08 7.64 0.35
CA ARG A 100 0.60 6.54 1.19
C ARG A 100 1.71 6.07 2.10
N GLY A 101 1.36 5.66 3.31
CA GLY A 101 2.31 5.11 4.27
C GLY A 101 1.62 4.82 5.60
N ALA A 102 2.38 4.30 6.56
CA ALA A 102 1.83 4.02 7.87
C ALA A 102 1.60 5.32 8.68
N PHE A 103 0.66 5.32 9.62
CA PHE A 103 0.51 6.43 10.56
C PHE A 103 1.77 6.59 11.43
N ASP A 104 2.07 7.83 11.79
CA ASP A 104 3.22 8.20 12.62
C ASP A 104 4.53 7.68 11.99
N SER A 105 4.66 7.89 10.68
CA SER A 105 5.83 7.53 9.89
C SER A 105 6.38 8.76 9.17
N PHE A 106 7.62 8.64 8.66
CA PHE A 106 8.22 9.66 7.80
C PHE A 106 7.30 10.07 6.65
N ALA A 107 6.57 9.13 6.05
CA ALA A 107 5.67 9.39 4.92
C ALA A 107 4.56 10.40 5.28
N GLU A 108 3.96 10.25 6.46
CA GLU A 108 2.92 11.16 6.95
C GLU A 108 3.50 12.54 7.24
N ASP A 109 4.65 12.60 7.90
CA ASP A 109 5.33 13.86 8.20
C ASP A 109 5.79 14.59 6.96
N PHE A 110 6.33 13.87 5.98
CA PHE A 110 6.73 14.39 4.67
C PHE A 110 5.53 14.99 3.94
N ALA A 111 4.42 14.24 3.84
CA ALA A 111 3.21 14.72 3.18
C ALA A 111 2.67 15.99 3.86
N ARG A 112 2.60 15.98 5.20
CA ARG A 112 2.16 17.13 6.01
C ARG A 112 3.04 18.36 5.83
N ARG A 113 4.37 18.20 5.92
CA ARG A 113 5.33 19.31 5.77
C ARG A 113 5.22 20.00 4.42
N HIS A 114 4.93 19.23 3.37
CA HIS A 114 4.90 19.73 2.00
C HIS A 114 3.49 20.01 1.46
N GLY A 115 2.45 19.84 2.28
CA GLY A 115 1.06 20.10 1.88
C GLY A 115 0.54 19.14 0.82
N LEU A 116 0.98 17.88 0.86
CA LEU A 116 0.50 16.80 0.01
C LEU A 116 -0.65 16.04 0.70
N ASP A 117 -1.51 15.40 -0.10
CA ASP A 117 -2.55 14.52 0.43
C ASP A 117 -1.87 13.26 1.03
N PHE A 118 -2.36 12.82 2.19
CA PHE A 118 -1.88 11.59 2.85
C PHE A 118 -3.04 10.60 3.06
N LEU A 119 -2.75 9.31 2.87
CA LEU A 119 -3.67 8.21 3.15
C LEU A 119 -2.89 7.04 3.78
N HIS A 120 -3.47 6.33 4.74
CA HIS A 120 -2.81 5.16 5.30
C HIS A 120 -2.61 4.08 4.22
N ALA A 121 -1.46 3.41 4.24
CA ALA A 121 -1.21 2.25 3.38
C ALA A 121 -2.18 1.10 3.73
N ASP A 122 -2.50 0.24 2.77
CA ASP A 122 -3.40 -0.89 3.06
C ASP A 122 -2.64 -1.90 3.93
N ILE A 123 -3.31 -2.49 4.92
CA ILE A 123 -2.68 -3.44 5.83
C ILE A 123 -3.08 -4.85 5.40
N TYR A 124 -2.09 -5.65 5.02
CA TYR A 124 -2.31 -7.08 4.81
C TYR A 124 -2.60 -7.74 6.15
N LEU A 125 -3.72 -8.45 6.25
CA LEU A 125 -4.18 -9.03 7.49
C LEU A 125 -3.75 -10.49 7.63
N ALA A 126 -4.16 -11.33 6.68
CA ALA A 126 -3.94 -12.77 6.69
C ALA A 126 -4.25 -13.41 5.34
N CYS A 127 -3.87 -14.68 5.19
CA CYS A 127 -4.28 -15.55 4.10
C CYS A 127 -5.02 -16.75 4.70
N ASP A 128 -6.31 -16.87 4.38
CA ASP A 128 -7.11 -18.04 4.71
C ASP A 128 -6.92 -19.10 3.61
N ARG A 129 -6.52 -20.31 3.99
CA ARG A 129 -6.27 -21.41 3.04
C ARG A 129 -7.31 -22.48 3.23
N ASP A 130 -8.21 -22.63 2.25
CA ASP A 130 -9.14 -23.75 2.19
C ASP A 130 -8.55 -24.86 1.33
N GLU A 131 -7.87 -25.81 1.98
CA GLU A 131 -7.28 -26.98 1.31
C GLU A 131 -8.31 -27.84 0.58
N ARG A 132 -9.58 -27.86 1.04
CA ARG A 132 -10.64 -28.66 0.41
C ARG A 132 -11.07 -28.05 -0.91
N ARG A 133 -11.09 -26.73 -0.98
CA ARG A 133 -11.42 -25.97 -2.20
C ARG A 133 -10.19 -25.63 -3.02
N GLN A 134 -9.00 -25.93 -2.51
CA GLN A 134 -7.72 -25.49 -3.03
C GLN A 134 -7.71 -23.96 -3.26
N SER A 135 -8.38 -23.19 -2.39
CA SER A 135 -8.47 -21.75 -2.53
C SER A 135 -7.68 -21.03 -1.44
N ASN A 136 -7.08 -19.90 -1.82
CA ASN A 136 -6.42 -18.97 -0.93
C ASN A 136 -7.22 -17.67 -0.94
N THR A 137 -7.67 -17.20 0.22
CA THR A 137 -8.31 -15.89 0.35
C THR A 137 -7.37 -14.94 1.06
N PHE A 138 -6.90 -13.91 0.35
CA PHE A 138 -6.10 -12.84 0.93
C PHE A 138 -7.03 -11.79 1.53
N ILE A 139 -6.79 -11.45 2.79
CA ILE A 139 -7.59 -10.47 3.53
C ILE A 139 -6.75 -9.21 3.72
N THR A 140 -7.27 -8.07 3.28
CA THR A 140 -6.60 -6.78 3.38
C THR A 140 -7.53 -5.74 3.98
N LEU A 141 -7.06 -4.99 4.96
CA LEU A 141 -7.72 -3.79 5.46
C LEU A 141 -7.35 -2.63 4.54
N ARG A 142 -8.33 -2.15 3.74
CA ARG A 142 -8.07 -1.09 2.76
C ARG A 142 -8.56 0.25 3.23
N PHE A 143 -7.82 1.29 2.87
CA PHE A 143 -8.17 2.68 3.20
C PHE A 143 -8.53 3.48 1.96
N PHE A 144 -9.55 4.32 2.11
CA PHE A 144 -10.06 5.17 1.05
C PHE A 144 -9.86 6.65 1.35
N ARG A 145 -9.75 7.47 0.29
CA ARG A 145 -9.54 8.93 0.39
C ARG A 145 -10.63 9.66 1.20
N ASN A 146 -11.82 9.07 1.33
CA ASN A 146 -12.91 9.62 2.15
C ASN A 146 -12.76 9.33 3.65
N GLY A 147 -11.65 8.73 4.08
CA GLY A 147 -11.39 8.34 5.47
C GLY A 147 -12.05 7.02 5.90
N SER A 148 -12.83 6.38 5.03
CA SER A 148 -13.40 5.06 5.31
C SER A 148 -12.39 3.94 5.06
N ALA A 149 -12.67 2.77 5.62
CA ALA A 149 -11.94 1.55 5.34
C ALA A 149 -12.90 0.36 5.25
N ASP A 150 -12.48 -0.67 4.53
CA ASP A 150 -13.21 -1.93 4.39
C ASP A 150 -12.28 -3.15 4.56
N LEU A 151 -12.89 -4.32 4.74
CA LEU A 151 -12.19 -5.59 4.61
C LEU A 151 -12.36 -6.10 3.18
N HIS A 152 -11.25 -6.28 2.50
CA HIS A 152 -11.18 -6.81 1.16
C HIS A 152 -10.73 -8.25 1.21
N TYR A 153 -11.48 -9.11 0.53
CA TYR A 153 -11.20 -10.53 0.40
C TYR A 153 -10.98 -10.82 -1.08
N ASP A 154 -9.79 -11.28 -1.42
CA ASP A 154 -9.41 -11.71 -2.75
C ASP A 154 -9.17 -13.22 -2.75
N GLU A 155 -10.15 -13.98 -3.25
CA GLU A 155 -10.09 -15.43 -3.34
C GLU A 155 -9.47 -15.86 -4.67
N TYR A 156 -8.41 -16.64 -4.57
CA TYR A 156 -7.72 -17.30 -5.66
C TYR A 156 -7.86 -18.81 -5.55
N SER A 157 -8.49 -19.46 -6.53
CA SER A 157 -8.51 -20.92 -6.65
C SER A 157 -7.83 -21.33 -7.97
N PRO A 158 -6.76 -22.15 -7.95
CA PRO A 158 -6.27 -22.80 -9.14
C PRO A 158 -7.34 -23.78 -9.60
N GLY A 159 -7.98 -23.51 -10.74
CA GLY A 159 -8.99 -24.41 -11.27
C GLY A 159 -8.43 -25.80 -11.54
N SER A 160 -9.20 -26.85 -11.24
CA SER A 160 -8.80 -28.24 -11.39
C SER A 160 -8.93 -28.80 -12.82
N SER A 161 -9.21 -27.98 -13.82
CA SER A 161 -9.34 -28.38 -15.23
C SER A 161 -8.96 -27.26 -16.18
N ALA A 162 -8.35 -27.63 -17.32
CA ALA A 162 -7.81 -26.75 -18.34
C ALA A 162 -8.83 -25.68 -18.78
N GLY A 163 -8.71 -24.47 -18.24
CA GLY A 163 -9.31 -23.27 -18.81
C GLY A 163 -10.11 -22.35 -17.88
N ASN A 164 -10.34 -22.68 -16.60
CA ASN A 164 -11.08 -21.77 -15.72
C ASN A 164 -10.37 -21.51 -14.39
N TRP A 165 -9.79 -20.32 -14.24
CA TRP A 165 -9.35 -19.80 -12.95
C TRP A 165 -10.59 -19.30 -12.21
N GLY A 166 -11.00 -20.01 -11.16
CA GLY A 166 -12.06 -19.56 -10.28
C GLY A 166 -11.50 -18.58 -9.25
N GLY A 167 -12.18 -17.47 -9.04
CA GLY A 167 -11.78 -16.48 -8.04
C GLY A 167 -12.87 -15.44 -7.88
N GLY A 168 -12.82 -14.72 -6.77
CA GLY A 168 -13.87 -13.77 -6.41
C GLY A 168 -13.34 -12.69 -5.50
N VAL A 169 -13.79 -11.47 -5.76
CA VAL A 169 -13.56 -10.34 -4.88
C VAL A 169 -14.82 -10.07 -4.08
N CYS A 170 -14.71 -10.04 -2.76
CA CYS A 170 -15.78 -9.53 -1.91
C CYS A 170 -15.26 -8.49 -0.91
N THR A 171 -16.19 -7.66 -0.43
CA THR A 171 -15.89 -6.58 0.51
C THR A 171 -16.87 -6.64 1.66
N THR A 172 -16.38 -6.41 2.88
CA THR A 172 -17.18 -6.39 4.09
C THR A 172 -16.94 -5.08 4.84
N ASP A 173 -18.03 -4.47 5.31
CA ASP A 173 -17.97 -3.28 6.18
C ASP A 173 -17.19 -3.60 7.46
N LEU A 174 -16.39 -2.64 7.93
CA LEU A 174 -15.72 -2.75 9.23
C LEU A 174 -16.72 -2.71 10.40
N PRO A 175 -16.36 -3.30 11.56
CA PRO A 175 -17.12 -3.16 12.78
C PRO A 175 -17.39 -1.68 13.10
N ARG A 176 -18.61 -1.35 13.59
CA ARG A 176 -19.03 0.04 13.84
C ARG A 176 -18.07 0.82 14.76
N ASN A 177 -17.39 0.12 15.66
CA ASN A 177 -16.48 0.71 16.63
C ASN A 177 -15.01 0.61 16.22
N PHE A 178 -14.71 0.27 14.96
CA PHE A 178 -13.33 0.08 14.49
C PHE A 178 -12.41 1.25 14.84
N TYR A 179 -12.84 2.48 14.56
CA TYR A 179 -12.09 3.70 14.93
C TYR A 179 -12.32 4.17 16.39
N ARG A 180 -13.23 3.55 17.14
CA ARG A 180 -13.65 3.96 18.49
C ARG A 180 -13.07 3.05 19.58
N GLY A 181 -11.75 2.80 19.56
CA GLY A 181 -11.12 1.98 20.60
C GLY A 181 -11.28 0.49 20.42
N CYS A 182 -11.40 0.01 19.17
CA CYS A 182 -11.33 -1.42 18.88
C CYS A 182 -9.93 -1.92 19.27
N SER A 183 -9.86 -2.84 20.23
CA SER A 183 -8.60 -3.53 20.54
C SER A 183 -8.27 -4.56 19.46
N LEU A 184 -7.02 -5.02 19.41
CA LEU A 184 -6.60 -6.06 18.48
C LEU A 184 -7.41 -7.36 18.71
N GLU A 185 -7.62 -7.73 19.97
CA GLU A 185 -8.41 -8.91 20.36
C GLU A 185 -9.88 -8.76 19.94
N ALA A 186 -10.47 -7.59 20.14
CA ALA A 186 -11.84 -7.32 19.74
C ALA A 186 -12.01 -7.39 18.22
N PHE A 187 -11.03 -6.87 17.48
CA PHE A 187 -11.01 -6.94 16.02
C PHE A 187 -10.83 -8.38 15.53
N ALA A 188 -9.84 -9.09 16.08
CA ALA A 188 -9.52 -10.46 15.70
C ALA A 188 -10.63 -11.45 16.09
N GLY A 189 -11.41 -11.15 17.13
CA GLY A 189 -12.58 -11.94 17.54
C GLY A 189 -13.73 -12.00 16.52
N HIS A 190 -13.66 -11.21 15.44
CA HIS A 190 -14.60 -11.31 14.32
C HIS A 190 -14.23 -12.38 13.27
N PHE A 191 -13.04 -12.97 13.38
CA PHE A 191 -12.51 -13.94 12.43
C PHE A 191 -12.50 -15.36 13.03
N SER A 192 -12.25 -16.37 12.20
CA SER A 192 -12.04 -17.75 12.66
C SER A 192 -10.82 -17.82 13.58
N GLU A 193 -10.72 -18.87 14.41
CA GLU A 193 -9.60 -19.05 15.35
C GLU A 193 -8.23 -19.03 14.65
N ASP A 194 -8.11 -19.69 13.49
CA ASP A 194 -6.85 -19.72 12.72
C ASP A 194 -6.44 -18.32 12.22
N LEU A 195 -7.40 -17.54 11.72
CA LEU A 195 -7.17 -16.16 11.31
C LEU A 195 -6.93 -15.24 12.50
N ARG A 196 -7.56 -15.51 13.65
CA ARG A 196 -7.37 -14.76 14.88
C ARG A 196 -5.92 -14.83 15.32
N GLU A 197 -5.30 -16.01 15.31
CA GLU A 197 -3.88 -16.16 15.66
C GLU A 197 -2.96 -15.35 14.74
N ALA A 198 -3.21 -15.40 13.43
CA ALA A 198 -2.45 -14.62 12.45
C ALA A 198 -2.60 -13.10 12.68
N LEU A 199 -3.83 -12.64 12.94
CA LEU A 199 -4.13 -11.23 13.23
C LEU A 199 -3.46 -10.75 14.53
N MET A 200 -3.43 -11.59 15.56
CA MET A 200 -2.80 -11.26 16.84
C MET A 200 -1.27 -11.10 16.73
N GLN A 201 -0.65 -11.68 15.70
CA GLN A 201 0.78 -11.55 15.41
C GLN A 201 1.10 -10.41 14.42
N ASN A 202 0.07 -9.72 13.92
CA ASN A 202 0.24 -8.67 12.94
C ASN A 202 0.63 -7.34 13.60
N GLU A 203 1.94 -7.07 13.65
CA GLU A 203 2.52 -5.87 14.26
C GLU A 203 2.02 -4.58 13.62
N GLU A 204 1.82 -4.57 12.30
CA GLU A 204 1.35 -3.40 11.56
C GLU A 204 -0.09 -3.03 11.97
N LEU A 205 -0.97 -4.02 12.06
CA LEU A 205 -2.34 -3.84 12.54
C LEU A 205 -2.37 -3.38 14.00
N ALA A 206 -1.55 -3.99 14.87
CA ALA A 206 -1.47 -3.62 16.28
C ALA A 206 -1.07 -2.15 16.45
N LEU A 207 0.00 -1.73 15.77
CA LEU A 207 0.46 -0.34 15.77
C LEU A 207 -0.59 0.60 15.19
N PHE A 208 -1.25 0.22 14.09
CA PHE A 208 -2.32 1.03 13.51
C PHE A 208 -3.46 1.28 14.51
N LEU A 209 -3.96 0.23 15.17
CA LEU A 209 -5.06 0.34 16.13
C LEU A 209 -4.67 1.21 17.32
N GLU A 210 -3.46 1.06 17.86
CA GLU A 210 -2.93 1.93 18.92
C GLU A 210 -2.90 3.41 18.50
N LYS A 211 -2.39 3.70 17.29
CA LYS A 211 -2.24 5.07 16.81
C LYS A 211 -3.58 5.73 16.47
N VAL A 212 -4.53 4.97 15.94
CA VAL A 212 -5.89 5.46 15.67
C VAL A 212 -6.61 5.84 16.96
N GLN A 213 -6.39 5.11 18.06
CA GLN A 213 -6.98 5.45 19.36
C GLN A 213 -6.50 6.80 19.91
N GLY A 214 -5.23 7.15 19.67
CA GLY A 214 -4.66 8.44 20.05
C GLY A 214 -5.17 9.62 19.21
N ARG A 215 -5.80 9.36 18.05
CA ARG A 215 -6.28 10.39 17.12
C ARG A 215 -7.73 10.74 17.41
N LYS A 216 -7.97 11.95 17.93
CA LYS A 216 -9.34 12.52 17.95
C LYS A 216 -9.76 12.77 16.50
N SER A 217 -10.82 12.08 16.06
CA SER A 217 -11.49 12.17 14.76
C SER A 217 -10.67 11.76 13.53
N VAL A 218 -10.67 10.47 13.20
CA VAL A 218 -10.83 10.07 11.80
C VAL A 218 -12.32 10.25 11.50
N ALA A 219 -12.66 11.23 10.66
CA ALA A 219 -14.05 11.59 10.38
C ALA A 219 -14.83 10.36 9.90
N GLU A 220 -15.96 10.08 10.55
CA GLU A 220 -16.91 9.08 10.06
C GLU A 220 -17.28 9.44 8.61
N PRO A 221 -17.22 8.48 7.65
CA PRO A 221 -17.85 8.72 6.37
C PRO A 221 -19.34 8.93 6.61
N GLU A 222 -19.85 10.14 6.31
CA GLU A 222 -21.28 10.41 6.30
C GLU A 222 -21.97 9.39 5.38
N ARG A 223 -22.63 8.39 5.97
CA ARG A 223 -23.48 7.48 5.21
C ARG A 223 -24.64 8.28 4.64
N ARG A 224 -24.53 8.70 3.37
CA ARG A 224 -25.69 9.19 2.59
C ARG A 224 -26.80 8.17 2.70
N GLY A 225 -27.83 8.51 3.46
CA GLY A 225 -29.01 7.69 3.62
C GLY A 225 -29.61 7.35 2.26
N ARG A 226 -29.76 6.05 1.98
CA ARG A 226 -30.66 5.56 0.94
C ARG A 226 -32.05 6.14 1.24
N ARG A 227 -32.44 7.17 0.50
CA ARG A 227 -33.86 7.53 0.40
C ARG A 227 -34.56 6.39 -0.35
N ARG A 228 -35.66 5.96 0.26
CA ARG A 228 -36.55 4.89 -0.17
C ARG A 228 -37.11 5.13 -1.56
#